data_AF-A0A1F6WNG5-F1
#
_entry.id   AF-A0A1F6WNG5-F1
#
_cell.length_a   1.000
_cell.length_b   1.000
_cell.length_c   1.000
_cell.angle_alpha   90.00
_cell.angle_beta   90.00
_cell.angle_gamma   90.00
#
_symmetry.space_group_name_H-M   'P 1'
#
loop_
_entity.id
_entity.type
_entity.pdbx_description
1 polymer ?
#
loop_
_entity_poly.entity_id
_entity_poly.type
_entity_poly.pdbx_seq_one_letter_code
_entity_poly.pdbx_strand_id
1 'polypeptide(L)'
;MQWSLRRQALYFFAVFIVVAGIVVFIVWKLFFSSVPTCFDGKQNGIEVGVDCGGTCQLACEQESKPLIIRWAQVTPVTDNVYNAVAYIENQNLLYAVKNIHYSFLIYDEKNILITERNGSTFIGSNQRTAIFEPSIKVGNRMPAFTHFSFTEEPIFTRVDKRLSQRLLTVERQTWSQLESSPKLKITLRNSNTFDISDIRVISIAYDGQGNALVASATVIDEIPQGSFVDSVFTWPKPLSEQPVRTEIIPRINPFTQSW
;
A
#
# COMPACT_ATOMS: atom_id res chain seq x y z
N MET A 1 -5.04 36.87 76.25
CA MET A 1 -5.75 36.16 75.16
C MET A 1 -4.88 36.16 73.91
N GLN A 2 -3.99 35.17 73.71
CA GLN A 2 -3.13 35.16 72.50
C GLN A 2 -2.60 33.76 72.10
N TRP A 3 -3.00 32.71 72.83
CA TRP A 3 -2.51 31.34 72.64
C TRP A 3 -3.42 30.50 71.73
N SER A 4 -4.75 30.66 71.87
CA SER A 4 -5.75 30.02 71.01
C SER A 4 -5.68 30.51 69.56
N LEU A 5 -5.48 31.82 69.36
CA LEU A 5 -5.35 32.45 68.03
C LEU A 5 -4.10 31.97 67.28
N ARG A 6 -2.96 31.80 67.97
CA ARG A 6 -1.72 31.28 67.37
C ARG A 6 -1.86 29.83 66.93
N ARG A 7 -2.53 28.98 67.72
CA ARG A 7 -2.78 27.58 67.36
C ARG A 7 -3.80 27.46 66.23
N GLN A 8 -4.89 28.24 66.25
CA GLN A 8 -5.87 28.29 65.17
C GLN A 8 -5.24 28.77 63.85
N ALA A 9 -4.36 29.79 63.88
CA ALA A 9 -3.62 30.22 62.70
C ALA A 9 -2.69 29.13 62.16
N LEU A 10 -2.01 28.38 63.04
CA LEU A 10 -1.16 27.25 62.67
C LEU A 10 -1.95 26.11 61.99
N TYR A 11 -3.11 25.73 62.54
CA TYR A 11 -3.98 24.72 61.94
C TYR A 11 -4.56 25.19 60.59
N PHE A 12 -4.97 26.44 60.50
CA PHE A 12 -5.48 27.01 59.26
C PHE A 12 -4.40 27.03 58.17
N PHE A 13 -3.17 27.41 58.51
CA PHE A 13 -2.04 27.43 57.58
C PHE A 13 -1.65 26.01 57.13
N ALA A 14 -1.67 25.04 58.05
CA ALA A 14 -1.43 23.64 57.72
C ALA A 14 -2.49 23.09 56.74
N VAL A 15 -3.78 23.34 56.99
CA VAL A 15 -4.87 22.93 56.09
C VAL A 15 -4.74 23.65 54.74
N PHE A 16 -4.41 24.93 54.73
CA PHE A 16 -4.21 25.70 53.50
C PHE A 16 -3.09 25.13 52.64
N ILE A 17 -1.94 24.75 53.23
CA ILE A 17 -0.84 24.11 52.49
C ILE A 17 -1.28 22.78 51.88
N VAL A 18 -2.02 21.96 52.62
CA VAL A 18 -2.50 20.67 52.12
C VAL A 18 -3.47 20.88 50.94
N VAL A 19 -4.43 21.79 51.08
CA VAL A 19 -5.39 22.11 50.01
C VAL A 19 -4.68 22.72 48.81
N ALA A 20 -3.76 23.66 49.01
CA ALA A 20 -2.96 24.24 47.93
C ALA A 20 -2.10 23.18 47.23
N GLY A 21 -1.50 22.25 47.97
CA GLY A 21 -0.75 21.13 47.42
C GLY A 21 -1.62 20.19 46.57
N ILE A 22 -2.85 19.90 47.02
CA ILE A 22 -3.82 19.10 46.25
C ILE A 22 -4.22 19.84 44.97
N VAL A 23 -4.51 21.15 45.05
CA VAL A 23 -4.88 21.96 43.88
C VAL A 23 -3.71 22.01 42.88
N VAL A 24 -2.49 22.25 43.34
CA VAL A 24 -1.28 22.23 42.48
C VAL A 24 -1.08 20.86 41.85
N PHE A 25 -1.27 19.77 42.59
CA PHE A 25 -1.16 18.41 42.06
C PHE A 25 -2.23 18.12 40.99
N ILE A 26 -3.48 18.54 41.22
CA ILE A 26 -4.58 18.37 40.24
C ILE A 26 -4.30 19.19 38.98
N VAL A 27 -3.91 20.45 39.11
CA VAL A 27 -3.56 21.32 37.97
C VAL A 27 -2.35 20.76 37.22
N TRP A 28 -1.32 20.30 37.93
CA TRP A 28 -0.14 19.70 37.30
C TRP A 28 -0.49 18.44 36.51
N LYS A 29 -1.30 17.55 37.08
CA LYS A 29 -1.75 16.33 36.39
C LYS A 29 -2.61 16.64 35.16
N LEU A 30 -3.51 17.62 35.24
CA LEU A 30 -4.42 17.97 34.15
C LEU A 30 -3.72 18.70 32.99
N PHE A 31 -2.74 19.55 33.28
CA PHE A 31 -2.09 20.39 32.27
C PHE A 31 -0.73 19.86 31.78
N PHE A 32 0.00 19.08 32.59
CA PHE A 32 1.39 18.67 32.27
C PHE A 32 1.59 17.15 32.17
N SER A 33 0.58 16.33 32.45
CA SER A 33 0.66 14.85 32.31
C SER A 33 -0.28 14.31 31.23
N SER A 34 -0.43 15.02 30.11
CA SER A 34 -1.06 14.44 28.92
C SER A 34 -0.15 13.31 28.41
N VAL A 35 -0.69 12.10 28.31
CA VAL A 35 0.01 11.01 27.62
C VAL A 35 0.17 11.46 26.17
N PRO A 36 1.38 11.38 25.58
CA PRO A 36 1.59 11.79 24.19
C PRO A 36 0.69 10.97 23.27
N THR A 37 -0.04 11.62 22.37
CA THR A 37 -0.93 10.96 21.41
C THR A 37 -0.75 11.52 20.02
N CYS A 38 -0.68 10.63 19.02
CA CYS A 38 -0.43 10.95 17.62
C CYS A 38 -1.58 11.63 16.86
N PHE A 39 -2.55 12.21 17.58
CA PHE A 39 -3.74 12.82 16.99
C PHE A 39 -4.25 14.00 17.83
N ASP A 40 -3.41 14.59 18.70
CA ASP A 40 -3.80 15.68 19.61
C ASP A 40 -3.42 17.08 19.10
N GLY A 41 -2.84 17.17 17.92
CA GLY A 41 -2.44 18.41 17.27
C GLY A 41 -1.22 19.07 17.91
N LYS A 42 -0.48 18.37 18.77
CA LYS A 42 0.71 18.90 19.44
C LYS A 42 1.90 17.98 19.23
N GLN A 43 3.02 18.55 18.82
CA GLN A 43 4.29 17.83 18.82
C GLN A 43 4.73 17.56 20.27
N ASN A 44 4.56 16.31 20.73
CA ASN A 44 4.94 15.89 22.07
C ASN A 44 5.62 14.51 22.06
N GLY A 45 6.18 14.08 23.19
CA GLY A 45 6.86 12.79 23.28
C GLY A 45 8.09 12.67 22.37
N ILE A 46 8.05 11.72 21.42
CA ILE A 46 9.15 11.35 20.52
C ILE A 46 8.76 11.60 19.04
N GLU A 47 7.73 12.42 18.80
CA GLU A 47 7.24 12.76 17.48
C GLU A 47 8.24 13.65 16.70
N VAL A 48 8.36 13.41 15.39
CA VAL A 48 9.27 14.17 14.51
C VAL A 48 8.60 15.45 14.01
N GLY A 49 7.28 15.40 13.82
CA GLY A 49 6.43 16.56 13.54
C GLY A 49 5.14 16.48 14.36
N VAL A 50 4.22 17.43 14.17
CA VAL A 50 2.92 17.39 14.87
C VAL A 50 2.17 16.13 14.44
N ASP A 51 1.85 15.24 15.38
CA ASP A 51 1.08 14.00 15.15
C ASP A 51 1.71 13.02 14.14
N CYS A 52 3.02 13.12 13.87
CA CYS A 52 3.71 12.28 12.88
C CYS A 52 5.14 11.89 13.26
N GLY A 53 5.60 10.78 12.68
CA GLY A 53 6.95 10.25 12.87
C GLY A 53 7.21 9.70 14.27
N GLY A 54 8.44 9.21 14.49
CA GLY A 54 8.84 8.70 15.80
C GLY A 54 8.06 7.44 16.23
N THR A 55 7.25 7.58 17.29
CA THR A 55 6.35 6.51 17.77
C THR A 55 5.03 6.44 16.99
N CYS A 56 4.71 7.46 16.21
CA CYS A 56 3.47 7.51 15.44
C CYS A 56 3.55 6.63 14.20
N GLN A 57 2.38 6.12 13.80
CA GLN A 57 2.27 5.30 12.60
C GLN A 57 2.29 6.16 11.33
N LEU A 58 1.84 7.40 11.38
CA LEU A 58 1.85 8.30 10.21
C LEU A 58 3.27 8.83 9.97
N ALA A 59 3.73 8.74 8.73
CA ALA A 59 4.98 9.37 8.32
C ALA A 59 4.81 10.89 8.28
N CYS A 60 5.83 11.63 8.72
CA CYS A 60 5.92 13.03 8.35
C CYS A 60 6.35 13.17 6.88
N GLU A 61 6.03 14.30 6.26
CA GLU A 61 6.36 14.57 4.85
C GLU A 61 7.86 14.38 4.56
N GLN A 62 8.73 14.80 5.50
CA GLN A 62 10.18 14.70 5.35
C GLN A 62 10.73 13.27 5.45
N GLU A 63 9.94 12.33 5.99
CA GLU A 63 10.34 10.92 6.14
C GLU A 63 9.88 10.04 4.99
N SER A 64 8.96 10.55 4.16
CA SER A 64 8.36 9.80 3.04
C SER A 64 8.77 10.35 1.69
N LYS A 65 9.04 9.44 0.75
CA LYS A 65 9.29 9.74 -0.65
C LYS A 65 8.00 9.56 -1.46
N PRO A 66 7.76 10.39 -2.49
CA PRO A 66 6.59 10.21 -3.35
C PRO A 66 6.62 8.86 -4.08
N LEU A 67 5.44 8.34 -4.43
CA LEU A 67 5.31 7.17 -5.27
C LEU A 67 5.75 7.49 -6.70
N ILE A 68 6.51 6.60 -7.32
CA ILE A 68 7.02 6.78 -8.68
C ILE A 68 6.18 5.95 -9.64
N ILE A 69 5.47 6.60 -10.56
CA ILE A 69 4.78 5.94 -11.67
C ILE A 69 5.82 5.70 -12.77
N ARG A 70 6.22 4.44 -12.99
CA ARG A 70 7.24 4.09 -13.98
C ARG A 70 6.69 4.11 -15.40
N TRP A 71 5.52 3.53 -15.58
CA TRP A 71 4.80 3.52 -16.85
C TRP A 71 3.35 3.08 -16.64
N ALA A 72 2.49 3.35 -17.61
CA ALA A 72 1.15 2.78 -17.70
C ALA A 72 0.85 2.40 -19.14
N GLN A 73 0.29 1.21 -19.36
CA GLN A 73 0.01 0.67 -20.67
C GLN A 73 -1.33 -0.09 -20.67
N VAL A 74 -1.93 -0.18 -21.85
CA VAL A 74 -3.11 -1.00 -22.12
C VAL A 74 -2.70 -2.24 -22.88
N THR A 75 -3.27 -3.38 -22.53
CA THR A 75 -2.98 -4.67 -23.19
C THR A 75 -4.27 -5.26 -23.75
N PRO A 76 -4.27 -5.80 -24.97
CA PRO A 76 -5.47 -6.36 -25.59
C PRO A 76 -5.86 -7.69 -24.94
N VAL A 77 -7.16 -7.93 -24.79
CA VAL A 77 -7.72 -9.23 -24.37
C VAL A 77 -8.52 -9.83 -25.52
N THR A 78 -9.48 -9.07 -26.04
CA THR A 78 -10.25 -9.37 -27.26
C THR A 78 -10.35 -8.10 -28.11
N ASP A 79 -11.09 -8.12 -29.22
CA ASP A 79 -11.16 -6.96 -30.14
C ASP A 79 -11.75 -5.69 -29.51
N ASN A 80 -12.56 -5.83 -28.45
CA ASN A 80 -13.25 -4.72 -27.78
C ASN A 80 -13.05 -4.71 -26.25
N VAL A 81 -12.17 -5.56 -25.74
CA VAL A 81 -11.85 -5.65 -24.31
C VAL A 81 -10.35 -5.57 -24.12
N TYR A 82 -9.94 -4.66 -23.24
CA TYR A 82 -8.55 -4.40 -22.89
C TYR A 82 -8.37 -4.49 -21.37
N ASN A 83 -7.15 -4.76 -20.95
CA ASN A 83 -6.73 -4.55 -19.57
C ASN A 83 -5.87 -3.29 -19.51
N ALA A 84 -5.88 -2.60 -18.37
CA ALA A 84 -4.96 -1.50 -18.09
C ALA A 84 -4.01 -1.89 -16.96
N VAL A 85 -2.74 -1.53 -17.11
CA VAL A 85 -1.70 -1.79 -16.11
C VAL A 85 -0.89 -0.53 -15.88
N ALA A 86 -0.69 -0.18 -14.62
CA ALA A 86 0.29 0.82 -14.20
C ALA A 86 1.36 0.14 -13.35
N TYR A 87 2.62 0.47 -13.60
CA TYR A 87 3.75 -0.03 -12.84
C TYR A 87 4.28 1.07 -11.94
N ILE A 88 4.25 0.83 -10.62
CA ILE A 88 4.53 1.81 -9.59
C ILE A 88 5.67 1.32 -8.72
N GLU A 89 6.53 2.23 -8.29
CA GLU A 89 7.61 1.95 -7.36
C GLU A 89 7.43 2.76 -6.08
N ASN A 90 7.40 2.06 -4.95
CA ASN A 90 7.48 2.65 -3.63
C ASN A 90 8.89 2.45 -3.07
N GLN A 91 9.66 3.53 -2.96
CA GLN A 91 11.03 3.52 -2.44
C GLN A 91 11.10 3.65 -0.92
N ASN A 92 9.97 3.80 -0.23
CA ASN A 92 9.94 3.92 1.21
C ASN A 92 10.13 2.57 1.86
N LEU A 93 11.18 2.44 2.68
CA LEU A 93 11.53 1.16 3.29
C LEU A 93 10.44 0.67 4.26
N LEU A 94 9.97 1.55 5.14
CA LEU A 94 9.07 1.19 6.24
C LEU A 94 7.66 1.81 6.09
N TYR A 95 7.38 2.47 4.98
CA TYR A 95 6.10 3.16 4.77
C TYR A 95 5.34 2.58 3.60
N ALA A 96 4.08 2.26 3.84
CA ALA A 96 3.12 1.76 2.88
C ALA A 96 1.89 2.68 2.87
N VAL A 97 1.09 2.59 1.81
CA VAL A 97 -0.16 3.34 1.66
C VAL A 97 -1.32 2.37 1.82
N LYS A 98 -2.19 2.60 2.80
CA LYS A 98 -3.30 1.69 3.12
C LYS A 98 -4.40 1.71 2.05
N ASN A 99 -4.75 2.90 1.59
CA ASN A 99 -5.72 3.11 0.54
C ASN A 99 -5.33 4.38 -0.23
N ILE A 100 -5.35 4.29 -1.55
CA ILE A 100 -5.16 5.42 -2.45
C ILE A 100 -6.05 5.24 -3.68
N HIS A 101 -6.79 6.29 -4.04
CA HIS A 101 -7.62 6.35 -5.25
C HIS A 101 -6.78 6.71 -6.48
N TYR A 102 -7.13 6.10 -7.61
CA TYR A 102 -6.44 6.29 -8.89
C TYR A 102 -7.43 6.28 -10.05
N SER A 103 -6.96 6.84 -11.17
CA SER A 103 -7.68 6.88 -12.45
C SER A 103 -6.77 6.43 -13.59
N PHE A 104 -7.32 5.60 -14.48
CA PHE A 104 -6.79 5.33 -15.81
C PHE A 104 -7.65 6.05 -16.85
N LEU A 105 -7.03 6.95 -17.61
CA LEU A 105 -7.65 7.62 -18.75
C LEU A 105 -7.12 6.97 -20.03
N ILE A 106 -7.99 6.30 -20.78
CA ILE A 106 -7.61 5.51 -21.95
C ILE A 106 -7.96 6.28 -23.22
N TYR A 107 -6.98 6.45 -24.10
CA TYR A 107 -7.09 7.25 -25.32
C TYR A 107 -6.86 6.40 -26.58
N ASP A 108 -7.43 6.84 -27.69
CA ASP A 108 -7.08 6.35 -29.02
C ASP A 108 -5.84 7.05 -29.59
N GLU A 109 -5.39 6.63 -30.78
CA GLU A 109 -4.22 7.22 -31.47
C GLU A 109 -4.40 8.71 -31.81
N LYS A 110 -5.65 9.20 -31.83
CA LYS A 110 -6.00 10.60 -32.12
C LYS A 110 -6.13 11.43 -30.84
N ASN A 111 -5.70 10.90 -29.70
CA ASN A 111 -5.77 11.54 -28.39
C ASN A 111 -7.21 11.82 -27.92
N ILE A 112 -8.18 11.04 -28.39
CA ILE A 112 -9.57 11.14 -27.96
C ILE A 112 -9.78 10.16 -26.81
N LEU A 113 -10.30 10.66 -25.69
CA LEU A 113 -10.65 9.83 -24.54
C LEU A 113 -11.72 8.80 -24.96
N ILE A 114 -11.42 7.52 -24.75
CA ILE A 114 -12.33 6.39 -24.97
C ILE A 114 -13.14 6.14 -23.71
N THR A 115 -12.45 5.98 -22.58
CA THR A 115 -13.06 5.69 -21.28
C THR A 115 -12.11 6.05 -20.14
N GLU A 116 -12.70 6.27 -18.97
CA GLU A 116 -12.01 6.39 -17.70
C GLU A 116 -12.28 5.14 -16.84
N ARG A 117 -11.29 4.71 -16.05
CA ARG A 117 -11.42 3.62 -15.09
C ARG A 117 -10.83 4.05 -13.75
N ASN A 118 -11.70 4.21 -12.77
CA ASN A 118 -11.34 4.61 -11.42
C ASN A 118 -11.34 3.42 -10.48
N GLY A 119 -10.46 3.47 -9.48
CA GLY A 119 -10.35 2.44 -8.46
C GLY A 119 -9.62 2.94 -7.23
N SER A 120 -9.49 2.08 -6.24
CA SER A 120 -8.64 2.32 -5.07
C SER A 120 -7.83 1.07 -4.74
N THR A 121 -6.70 1.26 -4.06
CA THR A 121 -5.82 0.15 -3.70
C THR A 121 -4.87 0.54 -2.56
N PHE A 122 -4.24 -0.46 -1.95
CA PHE A 122 -3.05 -0.27 -1.12
C PHE A 122 -1.76 -0.26 -1.98
N ILE A 123 -0.67 0.27 -1.43
CA ILE A 123 0.70 0.17 -1.96
C ILE A 123 1.63 -0.27 -0.83
N GLY A 124 2.19 -1.48 -0.91
CA GLY A 124 3.15 -1.96 0.10
C GLY A 124 4.49 -1.21 0.06
N SER A 125 5.30 -1.38 1.11
CA SER A 125 6.60 -0.73 1.28
C SER A 125 7.70 -1.35 0.42
N ASN A 126 8.69 -0.55 0.03
CA ASN A 126 9.96 -0.98 -0.58
C ASN A 126 9.83 -1.95 -1.77
N GLN A 127 8.89 -1.70 -2.66
CA GLN A 127 8.62 -2.64 -3.75
C GLN A 127 8.24 -1.94 -5.03
N ARG A 128 8.51 -2.65 -6.13
CA ARG A 128 7.89 -2.41 -7.42
C ARG A 128 6.62 -3.25 -7.48
N THR A 129 5.51 -2.59 -7.77
CA THR A 129 4.19 -3.20 -7.81
C THR A 129 3.47 -2.78 -9.07
N ALA A 130 2.35 -3.45 -9.37
CA ALA A 130 1.50 -3.09 -10.48
C ALA A 130 0.06 -2.92 -10.02
N ILE A 131 -0.65 -1.97 -10.61
CA ILE A 131 -2.10 -1.85 -10.51
C ILE A 131 -2.67 -2.38 -11.81
N PHE A 132 -3.60 -3.32 -11.71
CA PHE A 132 -4.18 -4.04 -12.84
C PHE A 132 -5.69 -3.91 -12.81
N GLU A 133 -6.25 -3.34 -13.87
CA GLU A 133 -7.68 -3.20 -14.10
C GLU A 133 -8.10 -4.08 -15.29
N PRO A 134 -8.86 -5.17 -15.04
CA PRO A 134 -9.28 -6.08 -16.09
C PRO A 134 -10.52 -5.59 -16.85
N SER A 135 -10.71 -6.18 -18.04
CA SER A 135 -12.01 -6.24 -18.72
C SER A 135 -12.64 -4.87 -19.04
N ILE A 136 -11.82 -3.93 -19.48
CA ILE A 136 -12.26 -2.60 -19.89
C ILE A 136 -12.84 -2.67 -21.30
N LYS A 137 -14.14 -2.41 -21.43
CA LYS A 137 -14.83 -2.40 -22.72
C LYS A 137 -14.62 -1.07 -23.41
N VAL A 138 -14.11 -1.10 -24.65
CA VAL A 138 -13.71 0.10 -25.42
C VAL A 138 -14.59 0.36 -26.64
N GLY A 139 -15.62 -0.47 -26.83
CA GLY A 139 -16.55 -0.36 -27.95
C GLY A 139 -15.85 -0.58 -29.28
N ASN A 140 -15.94 0.40 -30.19
CA ASN A 140 -15.38 0.31 -31.54
C ASN A 140 -14.09 1.12 -31.72
N ARG A 141 -13.56 1.74 -30.66
CA ARG A 141 -12.29 2.48 -30.71
C ARG A 141 -11.17 1.59 -30.21
N MET A 142 -10.04 1.63 -30.89
CA MET A 142 -8.83 0.92 -30.49
C MET A 142 -7.99 1.81 -29.56
N PRO A 143 -7.76 1.40 -28.31
CA PRO A 143 -6.84 2.06 -27.40
C PRO A 143 -5.42 2.08 -27.95
N ALA A 144 -4.76 3.23 -27.83
CA ALA A 144 -3.36 3.40 -28.19
C ALA A 144 -2.46 3.57 -26.97
N PHE A 145 -2.92 4.36 -26.00
CA PHE A 145 -2.18 4.61 -24.76
C PHE A 145 -3.13 4.92 -23.61
N THR A 146 -2.58 4.94 -22.39
CA THR A 146 -3.31 5.28 -21.18
C THR A 146 -2.49 6.23 -20.33
N HIS A 147 -3.17 7.15 -19.66
CA HIS A 147 -2.60 7.97 -18.61
C HIS A 147 -3.07 7.45 -17.25
N PHE A 148 -2.13 7.25 -16.34
CA PHE A 148 -2.42 6.83 -14.98
C PHE A 148 -2.04 7.96 -14.02
N SER A 149 -2.94 8.25 -13.08
CA SER A 149 -2.70 9.21 -12.01
C SER A 149 -3.37 8.77 -10.72
N PHE A 150 -2.74 9.07 -9.59
CA PHE A 150 -3.43 9.07 -8.30
C PHE A 150 -4.29 10.32 -8.19
N THR A 151 -5.52 10.18 -7.69
CA THR A 151 -6.48 11.29 -7.56
C THR A 151 -6.40 12.00 -6.21
N GLU A 152 -5.57 11.49 -5.31
CA GLU A 152 -5.33 12.02 -3.97
C GLU A 152 -3.86 11.82 -3.58
N GLU A 153 -3.41 12.52 -2.53
CA GLU A 153 -2.06 12.37 -2.01
C GLU A 153 -1.93 11.09 -1.16
N PRO A 154 -0.83 10.33 -1.31
CA PRO A 154 -0.61 9.11 -0.55
C PRO A 154 -0.38 9.41 0.93
N ILE A 155 -1.22 8.82 1.78
CA ILE A 155 -0.99 8.81 3.23
C ILE A 155 -0.09 7.62 3.57
N PHE A 156 1.15 7.93 3.97
CA PHE A 156 2.15 6.93 4.33
C PHE A 156 2.01 6.50 5.79
N THR A 157 1.81 5.21 5.99
CA THR A 157 1.71 4.57 7.30
C THR A 157 2.84 3.57 7.48
N ARG A 158 3.44 3.61 8.68
CA ARG A 158 4.52 2.73 9.08
C ARG A 158 4.03 1.29 9.14
N VAL A 159 4.79 0.39 8.53
CA VAL A 159 4.54 -1.05 8.53
C VAL A 159 5.70 -1.81 9.16
N ASP A 160 5.44 -3.06 9.54
CA ASP A 160 6.45 -3.95 10.08
C ASP A 160 7.58 -4.15 9.06
N LYS A 161 8.84 -4.08 9.52
CA LYS A 161 10.03 -4.25 8.68
C LYS A 161 10.06 -5.59 7.95
N ARG A 162 9.40 -6.64 8.48
CA ARG A 162 9.27 -7.95 7.82
C ARG A 162 8.55 -7.84 6.48
N LEU A 163 7.59 -6.92 6.35
CA LEU A 163 6.81 -6.68 5.13
C LEU A 163 7.57 -5.84 4.08
N SER A 164 8.67 -5.21 4.48
CA SER A 164 9.55 -4.44 3.58
C SER A 164 10.48 -5.31 2.74
N GLN A 165 10.46 -6.62 2.95
CA GLN A 165 11.30 -7.60 2.27
C GLN A 165 10.48 -8.37 1.24
N ARG A 166 11.17 -9.10 0.37
CA ARG A 166 10.50 -9.98 -0.60
C ARG A 166 9.89 -11.18 0.14
N LEU A 167 8.57 -11.16 0.29
CA LEU A 167 7.83 -12.19 1.02
C LEU A 167 7.66 -13.48 0.22
N LEU A 168 7.40 -13.40 -1.09
CA LEU A 168 7.16 -14.56 -1.94
C LEU A 168 8.21 -14.68 -3.05
N THR A 169 8.61 -15.91 -3.33
CA THR A 169 9.57 -16.25 -4.39
C THR A 169 8.87 -17.03 -5.49
N VAL A 170 9.20 -16.71 -6.74
CA VAL A 170 8.73 -17.44 -7.92
C VAL A 170 9.75 -18.54 -8.19
N GLU A 171 9.37 -19.79 -7.95
CA GLU A 171 10.27 -20.95 -8.09
C GLU A 171 10.26 -21.49 -9.51
N ARG A 172 9.09 -21.48 -10.16
CA ARG A 172 8.93 -21.97 -11.52
C ARG A 172 7.93 -21.13 -12.29
N GLN A 173 8.21 -20.94 -13.57
CA GLN A 173 7.30 -20.38 -14.56
C GLN A 173 7.38 -21.19 -15.85
N THR A 174 6.23 -21.50 -16.45
CA THR A 174 6.17 -22.30 -17.68
C THR A 174 5.03 -21.82 -18.55
N TRP A 175 5.38 -21.38 -19.76
CA TRP A 175 4.44 -21.03 -20.80
C TRP A 175 3.98 -22.28 -21.56
N SER A 176 2.72 -22.29 -21.99
CA SER A 176 2.17 -23.32 -22.85
C SER A 176 1.09 -22.71 -23.76
N GLN A 177 0.79 -23.38 -24.88
CA GLN A 177 -0.31 -23.02 -25.78
C GLN A 177 -0.25 -21.59 -26.35
N LEU A 178 0.96 -21.04 -26.57
CA LEU A 178 1.18 -19.65 -27.02
C LEU A 178 0.45 -19.27 -28.32
N GLU A 179 0.30 -20.21 -29.25
CA GLU A 179 -0.31 -20.00 -30.58
C GLU A 179 -1.84 -20.19 -30.60
N SER A 180 -2.46 -20.54 -29.47
CA SER A 180 -3.91 -20.72 -29.37
C SER A 180 -4.47 -19.93 -28.19
N SER A 181 -4.51 -20.55 -27.01
CA SER A 181 -4.94 -19.93 -25.76
C SER A 181 -3.77 -19.95 -24.77
N PRO A 182 -2.91 -18.92 -24.76
CA PRO A 182 -1.71 -18.89 -23.94
C PRO A 182 -2.03 -19.16 -22.47
N LYS A 183 -1.20 -19.99 -21.85
CA LYS A 183 -1.25 -20.24 -20.41
C LYS A 183 0.13 -20.10 -19.80
N LEU A 184 0.18 -19.42 -18.66
CA LEU A 184 1.37 -19.30 -17.85
C LEU A 184 1.12 -19.97 -16.51
N LYS A 185 1.75 -21.12 -16.28
CA LYS A 185 1.76 -21.78 -14.98
C LYS A 185 2.92 -21.25 -14.15
N ILE A 186 2.65 -20.88 -12.91
CA ILE A 186 3.65 -20.44 -11.94
C ILE A 186 3.58 -21.26 -10.67
N THR A 187 4.71 -21.36 -9.97
CA THR A 187 4.80 -21.91 -8.62
C THR A 187 5.39 -20.84 -7.71
N LEU A 188 4.62 -20.40 -6.72
CA LEU A 188 5.05 -19.47 -5.69
C LEU A 188 5.43 -20.24 -4.43
N ARG A 189 6.45 -19.75 -3.73
CA ARG A 189 6.90 -20.28 -2.44
C ARG A 189 6.80 -19.21 -1.37
N ASN A 190 6.23 -19.60 -0.23
CA ASN A 190 6.31 -18.84 1.01
C ASN A 190 7.48 -19.39 1.85
N SER A 191 8.58 -18.64 1.91
CA SER A 191 9.75 -19.00 2.72
C SER A 191 9.74 -18.37 4.11
N ASN A 192 8.65 -17.67 4.48
CA ASN A 192 8.52 -17.04 5.78
C ASN A 192 8.03 -18.03 6.85
N THR A 193 8.05 -17.57 8.10
CA THR A 193 7.60 -18.30 9.30
C THR A 193 6.15 -18.00 9.68
N PHE A 194 5.36 -17.52 8.73
CA PHE A 194 3.96 -17.15 8.92
C PHE A 194 3.20 -17.36 7.60
N ASP A 195 1.91 -17.60 7.72
CA ASP A 195 1.01 -17.79 6.60
C ASP A 195 0.72 -16.44 5.93
N ILE A 196 0.61 -16.43 4.61
CA ILE A 196 0.30 -15.20 3.85
C ILE A 196 -1.03 -15.40 3.15
N SER A 197 -1.95 -14.48 3.37
CA SER A 197 -3.31 -14.54 2.83
C SER A 197 -3.68 -13.34 1.97
N ASP A 198 -4.74 -13.48 1.18
CA ASP A 198 -5.27 -12.46 0.26
C ASP A 198 -4.20 -11.89 -0.68
N ILE A 199 -3.59 -12.79 -1.46
CA ILE A 199 -2.48 -12.45 -2.33
C ILE A 199 -3.00 -12.24 -3.73
N ARG A 200 -3.01 -10.99 -4.19
CA ARG A 200 -3.28 -10.69 -5.60
C ARG A 200 -1.99 -10.80 -6.40
N VAL A 201 -1.91 -11.77 -7.30
CA VAL A 201 -0.72 -11.99 -8.14
C VAL A 201 -0.99 -11.46 -9.54
N ILE A 202 -0.12 -10.55 -9.99
CA ILE A 202 -0.18 -9.97 -11.33
C ILE A 202 0.95 -10.56 -12.17
N SER A 203 0.63 -10.96 -13.39
CA SER A 203 1.61 -11.32 -14.42
C SER A 203 1.67 -10.25 -15.49
N ILE A 204 2.88 -9.89 -15.91
CA ILE A 204 3.14 -8.98 -17.02
C ILE A 204 4.18 -9.63 -17.92
N ALA A 205 3.82 -9.85 -19.18
CA ALA A 205 4.72 -10.39 -20.19
C ALA A 205 5.17 -9.25 -21.13
N TYR A 206 6.46 -9.19 -21.43
CA TYR A 206 7.07 -8.11 -22.19
C TYR A 206 7.62 -8.58 -23.55
N ASP A 207 7.56 -7.68 -24.54
CA ASP A 207 8.21 -7.85 -25.84
C ASP A 207 9.74 -7.63 -25.77
N GLY A 208 10.42 -7.70 -26.92
CA GLY A 208 11.85 -7.45 -27.03
C GLY A 208 12.25 -5.98 -26.83
N GLN A 209 11.29 -5.04 -26.90
CA GLN A 209 11.50 -3.60 -26.71
C GLN A 209 11.20 -3.15 -25.28
N GLY A 210 10.63 -4.03 -24.45
CA GLY A 210 10.27 -3.77 -23.06
C GLY A 210 8.84 -3.26 -22.85
N ASN A 211 7.96 -3.28 -23.85
CA ASN A 211 6.54 -2.97 -23.66
C ASN A 211 5.79 -4.19 -23.13
N ALA A 212 4.74 -3.96 -22.34
CA ALA A 212 3.84 -5.00 -21.89
C ALA A 212 2.98 -5.50 -23.07
N LEU A 213 3.19 -6.75 -23.46
CA LEU A 213 2.39 -7.45 -24.48
C LEU A 213 1.01 -7.81 -23.92
N VAL A 214 1.03 -8.49 -22.78
CA VAL A 214 -0.16 -8.96 -22.09
C VAL A 214 0.03 -8.91 -20.59
N ALA A 215 -1.07 -8.69 -19.88
CA ALA A 215 -1.12 -8.81 -18.44
C ALA A 215 -2.36 -9.58 -17.99
N SER A 216 -2.25 -10.22 -16.84
CA SER A 216 -3.35 -10.91 -16.18
C SER A 216 -3.16 -10.88 -14.67
N ALA A 217 -4.24 -11.07 -13.93
CA ALA A 217 -4.18 -11.15 -12.48
C ALA A 217 -5.03 -12.30 -11.97
N THR A 218 -4.59 -12.87 -10.85
CA THR A 218 -5.30 -13.91 -10.11
C THR A 218 -5.20 -13.61 -8.61
N VAL A 219 -6.04 -14.27 -7.83
CA VAL A 219 -6.04 -14.16 -6.36
C VAL A 219 -5.74 -15.54 -5.79
N ILE A 220 -4.87 -15.57 -4.79
CA ILE A 220 -4.55 -16.75 -4.01
C ILE A 220 -4.96 -16.45 -2.58
N ASP A 221 -5.86 -17.27 -2.04
CA ASP A 221 -6.46 -17.03 -0.72
C ASP A 221 -5.42 -17.14 0.39
N GLU A 222 -4.56 -18.16 0.34
CA GLU A 222 -3.55 -18.42 1.36
C GLU A 222 -2.37 -19.25 0.81
N ILE A 223 -1.17 -18.94 1.28
CA ILE A 223 0.02 -19.77 1.12
C ILE A 223 0.62 -20.02 2.51
N PRO A 224 0.45 -21.23 3.08
CA PRO A 224 1.01 -21.56 4.39
C PRO A 224 2.53 -21.38 4.46
N GLN A 225 3.06 -21.16 5.65
CA GLN A 225 4.49 -21.04 5.90
C GLN A 225 5.27 -22.24 5.36
N GLY A 226 6.42 -21.97 4.73
CA GLY A 226 7.29 -23.00 4.15
C GLY A 226 6.70 -23.77 2.96
N SER A 227 5.51 -23.42 2.47
CA SER A 227 4.80 -24.17 1.44
C SER A 227 4.91 -23.55 0.04
N PHE A 228 4.36 -24.27 -0.94
CA PHE A 228 4.31 -23.89 -2.34
C PHE A 228 2.87 -23.92 -2.84
N VAL A 229 2.51 -22.98 -3.70
CA VAL A 229 1.21 -22.95 -4.37
C VAL A 229 1.40 -22.73 -5.87
N ASP A 230 0.73 -23.57 -6.65
CA ASP A 230 0.64 -23.42 -8.10
C ASP A 230 -0.50 -22.47 -8.47
N SER A 231 -0.27 -21.62 -9.45
CA SER A 231 -1.32 -20.77 -10.04
C SER A 231 -1.15 -20.69 -11.55
N VAL A 232 -2.22 -20.31 -12.25
CA VAL A 232 -2.24 -20.23 -13.70
C VAL A 232 -2.88 -18.94 -14.18
N PHE A 233 -2.25 -18.31 -15.15
CA PHE A 233 -2.82 -17.21 -15.93
C PHE A 233 -3.21 -17.72 -17.30
N THR A 234 -4.32 -17.22 -17.84
CA THR A 234 -4.83 -17.61 -19.15
C THR A 234 -5.21 -16.39 -19.95
N TRP A 235 -4.98 -16.47 -21.27
CA TRP A 235 -5.38 -15.45 -22.23
C TRP A 235 -6.23 -16.09 -23.33
N PRO A 236 -7.31 -15.43 -23.78
CA PRO A 236 -8.25 -16.02 -24.73
C PRO A 236 -7.77 -15.95 -26.19
N LYS A 237 -6.82 -15.06 -26.49
CA LYS A 237 -6.23 -14.90 -27.83
C LYS A 237 -4.76 -15.27 -27.83
N PRO A 238 -4.22 -15.74 -28.98
CA PRO A 238 -2.80 -15.99 -29.12
C PRO A 238 -2.02 -14.68 -28.95
N LEU A 239 -0.78 -14.80 -28.46
CA LEU A 239 0.10 -13.64 -28.36
C LEU A 239 0.57 -13.24 -29.75
N SER A 240 0.67 -11.93 -30.00
CA SER A 240 1.23 -11.41 -31.24
C SER A 240 2.69 -11.83 -31.44
N GLU A 241 3.43 -11.98 -30.33
CA GLU A 241 4.85 -12.33 -30.30
C GLU A 241 5.17 -13.20 -29.07
N GLN A 242 6.31 -13.90 -29.10
CA GLN A 242 6.77 -14.65 -27.94
C GLN A 242 7.33 -13.70 -26.86
N PRO A 243 6.93 -13.85 -25.59
CA PRO A 243 7.40 -12.97 -24.53
C PRO A 243 8.87 -13.24 -24.21
N VAL A 244 9.69 -12.19 -24.23
CA VAL A 244 11.13 -12.26 -23.92
C VAL A 244 11.36 -12.26 -22.41
N ARG A 245 10.49 -11.56 -21.67
CA ARG A 245 10.52 -11.49 -20.21
C ARG A 245 9.12 -11.61 -19.65
N THR A 246 8.99 -12.30 -18.51
CA THR A 246 7.75 -12.35 -17.75
C THR A 246 8.04 -11.99 -16.32
N GLU A 247 7.25 -11.09 -15.76
CA GLU A 247 7.35 -10.66 -14.37
C GLU A 247 6.09 -11.07 -13.62
N ILE A 248 6.29 -11.65 -12.44
CA ILE A 248 5.23 -12.06 -11.52
C ILE A 248 5.35 -11.19 -10.28
N ILE A 249 4.27 -10.47 -9.97
CA ILE A 249 4.21 -9.44 -8.95
C ILE A 249 3.12 -9.85 -7.95
N PRO A 250 3.47 -10.57 -6.87
CA PRO A 250 2.56 -10.83 -5.77
C PRO A 250 2.35 -9.53 -4.99
N ARG A 251 1.09 -9.15 -4.77
CA ARG A 251 0.71 -8.00 -3.96
C ARG A 251 0.10 -8.52 -2.68
N ILE A 252 0.78 -8.21 -1.58
CA ILE A 252 0.37 -8.60 -0.23
C ILE A 252 0.04 -7.32 0.51
N ASN A 253 -1.17 -7.24 1.06
CA ASN A 253 -1.61 -6.06 1.79
C ASN A 253 -1.03 -6.09 3.21
N PRO A 254 -0.07 -5.20 3.56
CA PRO A 254 0.59 -5.25 4.86
C PRO A 254 -0.35 -4.91 6.02
N PHE A 255 -1.53 -4.35 5.75
CA PHE A 255 -2.50 -3.92 6.76
C PHE A 255 -3.55 -4.98 7.10
N THR A 256 -3.60 -6.08 6.36
CA THR A 256 -4.58 -7.17 6.58
C THR A 256 -3.94 -8.48 7.00
N GLN A 257 -2.61 -8.63 6.90
CA GLN A 257 -1.94 -9.84 7.35
C GLN A 257 -2.05 -9.99 8.87
N SER A 258 -2.52 -11.15 9.31
CA SER A 258 -2.51 -11.59 10.71
C SER A 258 -1.22 -12.37 10.99
N TRP A 259 -0.64 -12.15 12.17
CA TRP A 259 0.63 -12.73 12.61
C TRP A 259 0.43 -13.59 13.86
#